data_AF-E8X1L8-F1
#
_entry.id   AF-E8X1L8-F1
#
_cell.length_a   1.000
_cell.length_b   1.000
_cell.length_c   1.000
_cell.angle_alpha   90.00
_cell.angle_beta   90.00
_cell.angle_gamma   90.00
#
_symmetry.space_group_name_H-M   'P 1'
#
loop_
_entity.id
_entity.type
_entity.pdbx_description
1 polymer ?
#
loop_
_entity_poly.entity_id
_entity_poly.type
_entity_poly.pdbx_seq_one_letter_code
_entity_poly.pdbx_strand_id
1 'polypeptide(L)'
;MASYPPPYPPPPVGPPFNYDPRQQRRFEKDQRRAQKNAYQAQRDLYRQQTRAMRRGSILGPLMIVGVGVVLLLIRSGHISFEHFAAEYGQWWPALLVIAGVILVLEWTFDQSRQRDGVPYVRRGVGGGVIFLLILLALAGGMMHQISRGHEWIDSMHMGPDNFAEFFGEKHDREQQVDETFTAGTSLNVVNPHGDVTIVGHSEDGQIHVTVNKQIYSNSDSAADEKAQQLSPRIDRSGNVLSVTMPSLDGTTADLSIQMPDSGQATVTANHGDVHVSGMKAPVNVSATYGDVEFNEVSGPVMARMEHSGSSFTAHNITGDLSLKGHAENLMITDVSGQTTLEGDFYGDTHLEHLHGPVSFKTSRTQWTLAGLEGAVDMSSESELTASSVVGPSVLSTRSRNIAVDGIAGDLSVTNSNGTVDVSNASPLGNITIQNKNGAVDVTLPAHGGFSIQADDHDGDIDNDFDMPSRDGDDNHTLTGTVGDGHAKIILRTNHADLGIHKADMKPTAPPAPPAPPAPPAPHVKPAPHAPSAKTVEF
;
A
#
# COMPACT_ATOMS: atom_id res chain seq x y z
N MET A 1 -44.08 12.93 -24.20
CA MET A 1 -43.46 13.60 -25.38
C MET A 1 -42.00 13.18 -25.45
N ALA A 2 -41.60 12.69 -26.63
CA ALA A 2 -40.24 12.41 -27.13
C ALA A 2 -39.29 11.52 -26.30
N SER A 3 -39.29 10.22 -26.63
CA SER A 3 -38.30 9.21 -26.28
C SER A 3 -37.05 9.30 -27.18
N TYR A 4 -36.39 10.45 -27.24
CA TYR A 4 -35.14 10.58 -27.98
C TYR A 4 -33.94 10.55 -27.02
N PRO A 5 -32.90 9.76 -27.29
CA PRO A 5 -31.64 9.87 -26.56
C PRO A 5 -31.12 11.32 -26.71
N PRO A 6 -30.51 11.90 -25.66
CA PRO A 6 -29.93 13.23 -25.76
C PRO A 6 -28.92 13.28 -26.91
N PRO A 7 -28.92 14.32 -27.74
CA PRO A 7 -28.02 14.41 -28.90
C PRO A 7 -26.57 14.33 -28.43
N TYR A 8 -25.75 13.56 -29.17
CA TYR A 8 -24.31 13.49 -28.93
C TYR A 8 -23.69 14.89 -29.04
N PRO A 9 -22.72 15.24 -28.17
CA PRO A 9 -22.00 16.50 -28.32
C PRO A 9 -21.31 16.51 -29.69
N PRO A 10 -21.35 17.64 -30.43
CA PRO A 10 -20.73 17.73 -31.74
C PRO A 10 -19.22 17.46 -31.64
N PRO A 11 -18.60 16.83 -32.66
CA PRO A 11 -17.17 16.57 -32.68
C PRO A 11 -16.38 17.88 -32.58
N PRO A 12 -15.21 17.87 -31.92
CA PRO A 12 -14.41 19.07 -31.74
C PRO A 12 -14.05 19.70 -33.09
N VAL A 13 -14.35 20.98 -33.23
CA VAL A 13 -13.98 21.76 -34.42
C VAL A 13 -12.46 21.95 -34.38
N GLY A 14 -11.77 21.52 -35.44
CA GLY A 14 -10.33 21.67 -35.56
C GLY A 14 -9.91 23.15 -35.54
N PRO A 15 -8.69 23.46 -35.08
CA PRO A 15 -8.23 24.83 -35.01
C PRO A 15 -8.20 25.44 -36.43
N PRO A 16 -8.64 26.70 -36.61
CA PRO A 16 -8.48 27.39 -37.89
C PRO A 16 -7.00 27.58 -38.21
N PHE A 17 -6.63 27.44 -39.49
CA PHE A 17 -5.25 27.55 -39.96
C PHE A 17 -4.66 28.92 -39.60
N ASN A 18 -3.42 28.92 -39.08
CA ASN A 18 -2.55 30.05 -38.74
C ASN A 18 -2.62 30.62 -37.29
N TYR A 19 -2.30 29.80 -36.28
CA TYR A 19 -2.20 30.24 -34.87
C TYR A 19 -0.88 29.83 -34.17
N ASP A 20 -0.45 30.65 -33.20
CA ASP A 20 0.74 30.51 -32.33
C ASP A 20 0.59 29.32 -31.35
N PRO A 21 1.61 28.45 -31.14
CA PRO A 21 1.52 27.23 -30.31
C PRO A 21 1.00 27.43 -28.88
N ARG A 22 1.20 28.61 -28.28
CA ARG A 22 0.68 28.91 -26.92
C ARG A 22 -0.84 29.07 -26.89
N GLN A 23 -1.43 29.55 -27.98
CA GLN A 23 -2.88 29.74 -28.08
C GLN A 23 -3.59 28.42 -28.43
N GLN A 24 -2.93 27.52 -29.16
CA GLN A 24 -3.41 26.15 -29.41
C GLN A 24 -3.63 25.38 -28.10
N ARG A 25 -2.68 25.45 -27.15
CA ARG A 25 -2.83 24.82 -25.82
C ARG A 25 -4.01 25.36 -25.02
N ARG A 26 -4.33 26.66 -25.14
CA ARG A 26 -5.49 27.26 -24.46
C ARG A 26 -6.80 26.75 -25.06
N PHE A 27 -6.88 26.73 -26.38
CA PHE A 27 -8.05 26.22 -27.10
C PHE A 27 -8.35 24.75 -26.78
N GLU A 28 -7.33 23.89 -26.73
CA GLU A 28 -7.50 22.48 -26.32
C GLU A 28 -7.97 22.34 -24.87
N LYS A 29 -7.51 23.21 -23.97
CA LYS A 29 -7.92 23.20 -22.56
C LYS A 29 -9.38 23.62 -22.42
N ASP A 30 -9.81 24.61 -23.20
CA ASP A 30 -11.20 25.09 -23.19
C ASP A 30 -12.16 24.08 -23.84
N GLN A 31 -11.74 23.37 -24.90
CA GLN A 31 -12.52 22.25 -25.46
C GLN A 31 -12.67 21.09 -24.48
N ARG A 32 -11.59 20.70 -23.76
CA ARG A 32 -11.67 19.66 -22.72
C ARG A 32 -12.63 20.03 -21.59
N ARG A 33 -12.63 21.30 -21.18
CA ARG A 33 -13.58 21.82 -20.18
C ARG A 33 -15.02 21.78 -20.70
N ALA A 34 -15.25 22.19 -21.94
CA ALA A 34 -16.57 22.16 -22.56
C ALA A 34 -17.11 20.72 -22.69
N GLN A 35 -16.27 19.75 -23.09
CA GLN A 35 -16.65 18.33 -23.15
C GLN A 35 -16.99 17.78 -21.77
N LYS A 36 -16.18 18.10 -20.75
CA LYS A 36 -16.44 17.66 -19.36
C LYS A 36 -17.78 18.20 -18.86
N ASN A 37 -18.08 19.47 -19.11
CA ASN A 37 -19.34 20.10 -18.71
C ASN A 37 -20.55 19.51 -19.45
N ALA A 38 -20.43 19.22 -20.75
CA ALA A 38 -21.48 18.57 -21.53
C ALA A 38 -21.79 17.16 -21.01
N TYR A 39 -20.76 16.38 -20.66
CA TYR A 39 -20.92 15.04 -20.10
C TYR A 39 -21.58 15.06 -18.72
N GLN A 40 -21.23 16.03 -17.87
CA GLN A 40 -21.88 16.24 -16.57
C GLN A 40 -23.36 16.59 -16.72
N ALA A 41 -23.69 17.53 -17.60
CA ALA A 41 -25.09 17.90 -17.89
C ALA A 41 -25.91 16.70 -18.40
N GLN A 42 -25.31 15.83 -19.22
CA GLN A 42 -25.95 14.60 -19.69
C GLN A 42 -26.22 13.61 -18.55
N ARG A 43 -25.26 13.41 -17.62
CA ARG A 43 -25.45 12.58 -16.42
C ARG A 43 -26.59 13.09 -15.55
N ASP A 44 -26.71 14.40 -15.38
CA ASP A 44 -27.76 14.99 -14.56
C ASP A 44 -29.14 14.87 -15.22
N LEU A 45 -29.23 15.01 -16.55
CA LEU A 45 -30.45 14.71 -17.30
C LEU A 45 -30.85 13.23 -17.18
N TYR A 46 -29.89 12.30 -17.24
CA TYR A 46 -30.13 10.87 -17.06
C TYR A 46 -30.63 10.56 -15.64
N ARG A 47 -30.06 11.23 -14.62
CA ARG A 47 -30.54 11.16 -13.22
C ARG A 47 -31.95 11.71 -13.05
N GLN A 48 -32.30 12.79 -13.74
CA GLN A 48 -33.66 13.35 -13.70
C GLN A 48 -34.67 12.42 -14.38
N GLN A 49 -34.33 11.85 -15.55
CA GLN A 49 -35.18 10.87 -16.24
C GLN A 49 -35.38 9.60 -15.40
N THR A 50 -34.33 9.06 -14.79
CA THR A 50 -34.42 7.88 -13.93
C THR A 50 -35.21 8.13 -12.63
N ARG A 51 -35.19 9.36 -12.09
CA ARG A 51 -36.04 9.76 -10.95
C ARG A 51 -37.52 9.85 -11.35
N ALA A 52 -37.82 10.34 -12.54
CA ALA A 52 -39.20 10.44 -13.05
C ALA A 52 -39.85 9.07 -13.34
N MET A 53 -39.05 8.01 -13.56
CA MET A 53 -39.55 6.67 -13.85
C MET A 53 -39.77 5.77 -12.62
N ARG A 54 -39.46 6.23 -11.39
CA ARG A 54 -39.63 5.41 -10.17
C ARG A 54 -41.04 5.56 -9.60
N ARG A 55 -41.81 4.46 -9.57
CA ARG A 55 -43.01 4.35 -8.72
C ARG A 55 -42.58 3.95 -7.31
N GLY A 56 -42.93 4.76 -6.32
CA GLY A 56 -42.68 4.45 -4.90
C GLY A 56 -43.56 3.29 -4.41
N SER A 57 -43.05 2.48 -3.50
CA SER A 57 -43.83 1.44 -2.82
C SER A 57 -44.88 2.07 -1.89
N ILE A 58 -46.04 1.41 -1.78
CA ILE A 58 -47.17 1.86 -0.93
C ILE A 58 -46.87 1.56 0.56
N LEU A 59 -45.86 0.72 0.82
CA LEU A 59 -45.40 0.38 2.16
C LEU A 59 -45.03 1.62 3.00
N GLY A 60 -44.34 2.60 2.42
CA GLY A 60 -43.93 3.82 3.14
C GLY A 60 -45.13 4.62 3.69
N PRO A 61 -46.08 5.05 2.83
CA PRO A 61 -47.31 5.71 3.27
C PRO A 61 -48.14 4.88 4.28
N LEU A 62 -48.26 3.56 4.07
CA LEU A 62 -49.01 2.70 5.00
C LEU A 62 -48.37 2.64 6.39
N MET A 63 -47.04 2.58 6.45
CA MET A 63 -46.32 2.58 7.72
C MET A 63 -46.49 3.91 8.47
N ILE A 64 -46.42 5.05 7.77
CA ILE A 64 -46.64 6.37 8.37
C ILE A 64 -48.07 6.48 8.92
N VAL A 65 -49.07 6.02 8.16
CA VAL A 65 -50.46 5.98 8.61
C VAL A 65 -50.61 5.06 9.84
N GLY A 66 -50.00 3.88 9.83
CA GLY A 66 -50.02 2.94 10.95
C GLY A 66 -49.42 3.54 12.22
N VAL A 67 -48.24 4.15 12.13
CA VAL A 67 -47.59 4.86 13.24
C VAL A 67 -48.48 6.00 13.75
N GLY A 68 -49.09 6.78 12.84
CA GLY A 68 -50.00 7.87 13.19
C GLY A 68 -51.25 7.39 13.95
N VAL A 69 -51.85 6.28 13.54
CA VAL A 69 -53.03 5.70 14.22
C VAL A 69 -52.67 5.23 15.63
N VAL A 70 -51.54 4.57 15.80
CA VAL A 70 -51.05 4.14 17.13
C VAL A 70 -50.83 5.35 18.04
N LEU A 71 -50.14 6.38 17.56
CA LEU A 71 -49.91 7.61 18.33
C LEU A 71 -51.23 8.31 18.70
N LEU A 72 -52.22 8.30 17.80
CA LEU A 72 -53.54 8.86 18.07
C LEU A 72 -54.27 8.07 19.16
N LEU A 73 -54.23 6.73 19.12
CA LEU A 73 -54.85 5.86 20.14
C LEU A 73 -54.20 5.98 21.51
N ILE A 74 -52.87 6.18 21.56
CA ILE A 74 -52.15 6.46 22.80
C ILE A 74 -52.56 7.83 23.34
N ARG A 75 -52.61 8.86 22.47
CA ARG A 75 -52.98 10.22 22.90
C ARG A 75 -54.45 10.35 23.31
N SER A 76 -55.35 9.57 22.71
CA SER A 76 -56.76 9.54 23.05
C SER A 76 -57.08 8.70 24.29
N GLY A 77 -56.07 8.11 24.93
CA GLY A 77 -56.19 7.33 26.16
C GLY A 77 -56.86 5.96 25.99
N HIS A 78 -57.06 5.50 24.74
CA HIS A 78 -57.63 4.18 24.48
C HIS A 78 -56.61 3.06 24.74
N ILE A 79 -55.31 3.36 24.62
CA ILE A 79 -54.22 2.42 24.88
C ILE A 79 -53.20 3.11 25.79
N SER A 80 -52.82 2.46 26.90
CA SER A 80 -51.71 2.95 27.72
C SER A 80 -50.38 2.69 27.02
N PHE A 81 -49.48 3.67 27.09
CA PHE A 81 -48.16 3.57 26.47
C PHE A 81 -47.38 2.35 27.00
N GLU A 82 -47.48 2.07 28.30
CA GLU A 82 -46.82 0.93 28.94
C GLU A 82 -47.30 -0.41 28.40
N HIS A 83 -48.61 -0.57 28.21
CA HIS A 83 -49.17 -1.80 27.67
C HIS A 83 -48.81 -1.98 26.19
N PHE A 84 -48.90 -0.91 25.39
CA PHE A 84 -48.46 -0.93 24.00
C PHE A 84 -46.99 -1.31 23.87
N ALA A 85 -46.13 -0.72 24.70
CA ALA A 85 -44.71 -0.96 24.67
C ALA A 85 -44.33 -2.41 24.98
N ALA A 86 -44.98 -3.02 25.98
CA ALA A 86 -44.75 -4.41 26.34
C ALA A 86 -45.13 -5.37 25.20
N GLU A 87 -46.29 -5.15 24.58
CA GLU A 87 -46.78 -5.95 23.45
C GLU A 87 -45.92 -5.74 22.20
N TYR A 88 -45.57 -4.48 21.88
CA TYR A 88 -44.72 -4.13 20.75
C TYR A 88 -43.33 -4.77 20.86
N GLY A 89 -42.73 -4.76 22.04
CA GLY A 89 -41.44 -5.41 22.28
C GLY A 89 -41.47 -6.91 22.00
N GLN A 90 -42.59 -7.62 22.23
CA GLN A 90 -42.68 -9.06 21.95
C GLN A 90 -42.94 -9.35 20.46
N TRP A 91 -43.70 -8.49 19.80
CA TRP A 91 -44.24 -8.75 18.46
C TRP A 91 -43.61 -7.92 17.34
N TRP A 92 -42.58 -7.12 17.61
CA TRP A 92 -41.90 -6.33 16.57
C TRP A 92 -41.42 -7.15 15.35
N PRO A 93 -40.98 -8.43 15.45
CA PRO A 93 -40.57 -9.19 14.27
C PRO A 93 -41.73 -9.42 13.29
N ALA A 94 -42.98 -9.44 13.78
CA ALA A 94 -44.15 -9.57 12.93
C ALA A 94 -44.30 -8.40 11.95
N LEU A 95 -43.80 -7.20 12.27
CA LEU A 95 -43.80 -6.07 11.34
C LEU A 95 -42.89 -6.31 10.13
N LEU A 96 -41.75 -6.97 10.31
CA LEU A 96 -40.86 -7.33 9.20
C LEU A 96 -41.51 -8.38 8.31
N VAL A 97 -42.22 -9.34 8.92
CA VAL A 97 -42.97 -10.37 8.17
C VAL A 97 -44.09 -9.70 7.34
N ILE A 98 -44.87 -8.80 7.94
CA ILE A 98 -45.94 -8.06 7.25
C ILE A 98 -45.36 -7.20 6.12
N ALA A 99 -44.25 -6.49 6.37
CA ALA A 99 -43.56 -5.69 5.35
C ALA A 99 -43.07 -6.55 4.18
N GLY A 100 -42.50 -7.73 4.47
CA GLY A 100 -42.10 -8.71 3.47
C GLY A 100 -43.27 -9.22 2.63
N VAL A 101 -44.41 -9.55 3.26
CA VAL A 101 -45.63 -9.98 2.56
C VAL A 101 -46.17 -8.88 1.65
N ILE A 102 -46.18 -7.62 2.09
CA ILE A 102 -46.62 -6.48 1.27
C ILE A 102 -45.71 -6.33 0.04
N LEU A 103 -44.39 -6.46 0.19
CA LEU A 103 -43.45 -6.38 -0.93
C LEU A 103 -43.66 -7.52 -1.94
N VAL A 104 -43.92 -8.74 -1.46
CA VAL A 104 -44.24 -9.89 -2.33
C VAL A 104 -45.58 -9.69 -3.03
N LEU A 105 -46.60 -9.14 -2.36
CA LEU A 105 -47.89 -8.81 -2.97
C LEU A 105 -47.77 -7.70 -4.03
N GLU A 106 -46.97 -6.66 -3.77
CA GLU A 106 -46.69 -5.61 -4.75
C GLU A 106 -45.97 -6.19 -5.99
N TRP A 107 -44.99 -7.07 -5.76
CA TRP A 107 -44.27 -7.76 -6.83
C TRP A 107 -45.20 -8.65 -7.67
N THR A 108 -46.03 -9.49 -7.03
CA THR A 108 -46.98 -10.36 -7.75
C THR A 108 -48.07 -9.59 -8.49
N PHE A 109 -48.55 -8.47 -7.94
CA PHE A 109 -49.52 -7.60 -8.60
C PHE A 109 -48.93 -6.89 -9.82
N ASP A 110 -47.67 -6.50 -9.76
CA ASP A 110 -46.96 -5.98 -10.93
C ASP A 110 -46.73 -7.07 -11.98
N GLN A 111 -46.37 -8.28 -11.58
CA GLN A 111 -46.19 -9.43 -12.48
C GLN A 111 -47.49 -9.80 -13.22
N SER A 112 -48.66 -9.69 -12.56
CA SER A 112 -49.96 -10.01 -13.16
C SER A 112 -50.47 -8.94 -14.14
N ARG A 113 -50.11 -7.67 -13.96
CA ARG A 113 -50.41 -6.56 -14.89
C ARG A 113 -49.46 -6.46 -16.09
N GLN A 114 -48.40 -7.28 -16.13
CA GLN A 114 -47.40 -7.31 -17.21
C GLN A 114 -47.84 -8.07 -18.48
N ARG A 115 -49.11 -8.44 -18.62
CA ARG A 115 -49.60 -9.03 -19.89
C ARG A 115 -49.66 -8.04 -21.06
N ASP A 116 -49.51 -6.73 -20.81
CA ASP A 116 -49.65 -5.66 -21.82
C ASP A 116 -48.33 -4.94 -22.17
N GLY A 117 -47.25 -5.67 -22.45
CA GLY A 117 -46.13 -5.20 -23.31
C GLY A 117 -45.31 -3.96 -22.93
N VAL A 118 -45.44 -3.39 -21.72
CA VAL A 118 -44.65 -2.20 -21.28
C VAL A 118 -43.29 -2.59 -20.66
N PRO A 119 -42.21 -1.82 -20.87
CA PRO A 119 -40.86 -2.16 -20.40
C PRO A 119 -40.69 -2.09 -18.88
N TYR A 120 -39.72 -2.86 -18.38
CA TYR A 120 -39.43 -3.14 -16.97
C TYR A 120 -39.19 -1.87 -16.12
N VAL A 121 -40.10 -1.56 -15.20
CA VAL A 121 -39.92 -0.52 -14.17
C VAL A 121 -39.64 -1.20 -12.83
N ARG A 122 -38.38 -1.17 -12.37
CA ARG A 122 -37.99 -1.66 -11.04
C ARG A 122 -38.56 -0.71 -9.97
N ARG A 123 -39.53 -1.17 -9.17
CA ARG A 123 -39.93 -0.45 -7.95
C ARG A 123 -38.76 -0.54 -6.97
N GLY A 124 -38.12 0.58 -6.70
CA GLY A 124 -37.15 0.68 -5.61
C GLY A 124 -37.89 0.87 -4.30
N VAL A 125 -37.60 0.03 -3.31
CA VAL A 125 -37.90 0.38 -1.91
C VAL A 125 -37.12 1.66 -1.64
N GLY A 126 -37.82 2.78 -1.40
CA GLY A 126 -37.15 4.05 -1.13
C GLY A 126 -36.27 3.91 0.11
N GLY A 127 -35.06 4.47 0.10
CA GLY A 127 -34.13 4.38 1.23
C GLY A 127 -34.77 4.78 2.58
N GLY A 128 -35.74 5.69 2.56
CA GLY A 128 -36.52 6.06 3.75
C GLY A 128 -37.38 4.93 4.34
N VAL A 129 -37.86 3.97 3.53
CA VAL A 129 -38.62 2.80 4.03
C VAL A 129 -37.68 1.79 4.69
N ILE A 130 -36.50 1.56 4.10
CA ILE A 130 -35.48 0.68 4.70
C ILE A 130 -35.01 1.29 6.03
N PHE A 131 -34.73 2.59 6.04
CA PHE A 131 -34.39 3.32 7.26
C PHE A 131 -35.49 3.22 8.32
N LEU A 132 -36.77 3.40 7.94
CA LEU A 132 -37.90 3.28 8.87
C LEU A 132 -38.04 1.86 9.45
N LEU A 133 -37.85 0.83 8.63
CA LEU A 133 -37.90 -0.56 9.09
C LEU A 133 -36.76 -0.89 10.04
N ILE A 134 -35.54 -0.40 9.76
CA ILE A 134 -34.39 -0.54 10.66
C ILE A 134 -34.68 0.18 11.99
N LEU A 135 -35.19 1.41 11.93
CA LEU A 135 -35.53 2.19 13.12
C LEU A 135 -36.61 1.50 13.97
N LEU A 136 -37.66 0.96 13.34
CA LEU A 136 -38.71 0.20 14.04
C LEU A 136 -38.19 -1.13 14.61
N ALA A 137 -37.29 -1.82 13.91
CA ALA A 137 -36.66 -3.03 14.42
C ALA A 137 -35.77 -2.73 15.63
N LEU A 138 -34.98 -1.66 15.59
CA LEU A 138 -34.17 -1.19 16.71
C LEU A 138 -35.03 -0.77 17.90
N ALA A 139 -36.10 0.00 17.67
CA ALA A 139 -37.04 0.40 18.71
C ALA A 139 -37.74 -0.80 19.35
N GLY A 140 -38.16 -1.79 18.55
CA GLY A 140 -38.78 -3.02 19.03
C GLY A 140 -37.82 -3.89 19.86
N GLY A 141 -36.57 -4.04 19.39
CA GLY A 141 -35.51 -4.73 20.12
C GLY A 141 -35.21 -4.07 21.47
N MET A 142 -35.10 -2.74 21.49
CA MET A 142 -34.84 -1.96 22.70
C MET A 142 -35.99 -2.07 23.72
N MET A 143 -37.25 -2.03 23.27
CA MET A 143 -38.42 -2.16 24.15
C MET A 143 -38.57 -3.60 24.71
N HIS A 144 -38.21 -4.62 23.94
CA HIS A 144 -38.16 -6.02 24.42
C HIS A 144 -37.14 -6.18 25.56
N GLN A 145 -36.02 -5.47 25.48
CA GLN A 145 -34.90 -5.57 26.43
C GLN A 145 -35.13 -4.84 27.75
N ILE A 146 -35.81 -3.68 27.74
CA ILE A 146 -36.24 -2.98 28.97
C ILE A 146 -37.09 -3.90 29.86
N SER A 147 -37.79 -4.87 29.27
CA SER A 147 -38.58 -5.87 30.01
C SER A 147 -37.78 -7.08 30.55
N ARG A 148 -36.52 -7.30 30.13
CA ARG A 148 -35.70 -8.48 30.53
C ARG A 148 -34.30 -8.19 31.10
N GLY A 149 -33.86 -6.94 31.16
CA GLY A 149 -32.57 -6.59 31.76
C GLY A 149 -31.41 -6.54 30.76
N HIS A 150 -30.36 -5.83 31.19
CA HIS A 150 -29.31 -5.16 30.39
C HIS A 150 -28.27 -6.06 29.68
N GLU A 151 -28.45 -7.37 29.53
CA GLU A 151 -27.30 -8.27 29.23
C GLU A 151 -26.87 -8.40 27.76
N TRP A 152 -27.66 -7.96 26.76
CA TRP A 152 -27.26 -8.14 25.35
C TRP A 152 -26.41 -6.98 24.78
N ILE A 153 -26.52 -5.74 25.29
CA ILE A 153 -25.65 -4.62 24.83
C ILE A 153 -24.17 -4.87 25.17
N ASP A 154 -23.87 -5.59 26.25
CA ASP A 154 -22.48 -5.93 26.61
C ASP A 154 -21.88 -7.03 25.71
N SER A 155 -22.70 -7.84 25.03
CA SER A 155 -22.21 -8.93 24.15
C SER A 155 -21.97 -8.51 22.70
N MET A 156 -22.59 -7.41 22.27
CA MET A 156 -22.24 -6.71 21.04
C MET A 156 -21.54 -5.44 21.46
N HIS A 157 -20.20 -5.39 21.50
CA HIS A 157 -19.36 -4.22 21.83
C HIS A 157 -19.86 -2.88 21.22
N MET A 158 -20.95 -2.33 21.73
CA MET A 158 -21.69 -1.17 21.21
C MET A 158 -21.98 -0.28 22.40
N GLY A 159 -20.90 0.27 22.97
CA GLY A 159 -20.97 1.30 23.99
C GLY A 159 -21.35 2.66 23.39
N PRO A 160 -21.67 3.66 24.24
CA PRO A 160 -21.94 5.04 23.84
C PRO A 160 -20.81 5.64 22.98
N ASP A 161 -19.56 5.25 23.22
CA ASP A 161 -18.38 5.72 22.49
C ASP A 161 -18.34 5.21 21.03
N ASN A 162 -18.76 3.96 20.77
CA ASN A 162 -18.83 3.40 19.41
C ASN A 162 -20.00 4.01 18.61
N PHE A 163 -21.08 4.41 19.30
CA PHE A 163 -22.15 5.19 18.69
C PHE A 163 -21.72 6.62 18.35
N ALA A 164 -20.83 7.23 19.15
CA ALA A 164 -20.26 8.54 18.84
C ALA A 164 -19.29 8.48 17.64
N GLU A 165 -18.54 7.39 17.46
CA GLU A 165 -17.73 7.19 16.26
C GLU A 165 -18.60 7.06 14.98
N PHE A 166 -19.80 6.49 15.10
CA PHE A 166 -20.72 6.28 13.96
C PHE A 166 -21.71 7.44 13.70
N PHE A 167 -22.10 8.20 14.73
CA PHE A 167 -23.15 9.24 14.68
C PHE A 167 -22.75 10.58 15.33
N GLY A 168 -21.61 10.63 16.02
CA GLY A 168 -21.11 11.84 16.68
C GLY A 168 -20.47 12.80 15.69
N GLU A 169 -20.31 14.04 16.12
CA GLU A 169 -19.59 15.06 15.35
C GLU A 169 -18.08 14.89 15.58
N LYS A 170 -17.30 15.05 14.50
CA LYS A 170 -15.83 15.03 14.56
C LYS A 170 -15.36 16.39 15.06
N HIS A 171 -14.62 16.38 16.16
CA HIS A 171 -13.96 17.58 16.68
C HIS A 171 -12.45 17.48 16.49
N ASP A 172 -11.89 18.40 15.71
CA ASP A 172 -10.45 18.53 15.50
C ASP A 172 -9.86 19.52 16.50
N ARG A 173 -8.73 19.17 17.12
CA ARG A 173 -7.95 20.02 18.02
C ARG A 173 -6.47 19.87 17.72
N GLU A 174 -5.79 20.99 17.51
CA GLU A 174 -4.34 21.03 17.32
C GLU A 174 -3.65 21.48 18.61
N GLN A 175 -2.55 20.81 18.97
CA GLN A 175 -1.69 21.19 20.09
C GLN A 175 -0.23 21.11 19.64
N GLN A 176 0.51 22.19 19.83
CA GLN A 176 1.95 22.24 19.56
C GLN A 176 2.74 22.30 20.88
N VAL A 177 3.84 21.56 20.95
CA VAL A 177 4.81 21.59 22.05
C VAL A 177 6.21 21.66 21.48
N ASP A 178 6.97 22.67 21.90
CA ASP A 178 8.35 22.86 21.47
C ASP A 178 9.30 22.49 22.62
N GLU A 179 10.31 21.66 22.32
CA GLU A 179 11.28 21.16 23.28
C GLU A 179 12.71 21.37 22.81
N THR A 180 13.61 21.66 23.76
CA THR A 180 15.02 21.89 23.43
C THR A 180 15.74 20.60 23.06
N PHE A 181 16.40 20.60 21.90
CA PHE A 181 17.28 19.52 21.49
C PHE A 181 18.68 19.71 22.10
N THR A 182 19.26 18.64 22.63
CA THR A 182 20.69 18.60 22.99
C THR A 182 21.38 17.61 22.07
N ALA A 183 22.58 17.92 21.58
CA ALA A 183 23.30 17.03 20.69
C ALA A 183 23.45 15.62 21.31
N GLY A 184 23.04 14.60 20.55
CA GLY A 184 23.01 13.20 21.01
C GLY A 184 21.71 12.78 21.70
N THR A 185 20.72 13.67 21.86
CA THR A 185 19.40 13.29 22.39
C THR A 185 18.72 12.30 21.45
N SER A 186 18.21 11.20 22.00
CA SER A 186 17.37 10.25 21.26
C SER A 186 15.89 10.53 21.54
N LEU A 187 15.08 10.60 20.50
CA LEU A 187 13.63 10.72 20.58
C LEU A 187 13.00 9.32 20.65
N ASN A 188 12.12 9.10 21.61
CA ASN A 188 11.28 7.91 21.71
C ASN A 188 9.81 8.32 21.60
N VAL A 189 9.11 7.84 20.58
CA VAL A 189 7.71 8.16 20.31
C VAL A 189 6.87 6.91 20.50
N VAL A 190 5.82 6.99 21.32
CA VAL A 190 4.85 5.91 21.49
C VAL A 190 3.47 6.47 21.15
N ASN A 191 2.90 6.02 20.03
CA ASN A 191 1.57 6.41 19.58
C ASN A 191 0.65 5.18 19.42
N PRO A 192 -0.31 4.98 20.33
CA PRO A 192 -1.26 3.87 20.21
C PRO A 192 -2.19 3.98 19.00
N HIS A 193 -2.67 5.18 18.67
CA HIS A 193 -3.65 5.41 17.61
C HIS A 193 -3.41 6.74 16.89
N GLY A 194 -3.26 6.68 15.57
CA GLY A 194 -3.01 7.82 14.70
C GLY A 194 -1.63 7.76 14.05
N ASP A 195 -1.47 8.57 13.01
CA ASP A 195 -0.27 8.52 12.17
C ASP A 195 0.91 9.20 12.87
N VAL A 196 2.13 8.79 12.53
CA VAL A 196 3.36 9.40 13.05
C VAL A 196 4.23 9.85 11.89
N THR A 197 4.41 11.16 11.74
CA THR A 197 5.32 11.77 10.78
C THR A 197 6.53 12.35 11.50
N ILE A 198 7.74 11.93 11.13
CA ILE A 198 9.00 12.50 11.62
C ILE A 198 9.77 13.12 10.45
N VAL A 199 10.18 14.38 10.60
CA VAL A 199 10.99 15.11 9.61
C VAL A 199 12.28 15.60 10.26
N GLY A 200 13.42 15.12 9.75
CA GLY A 200 14.77 15.45 10.18
C GLY A 200 15.26 16.82 9.72
N HIS A 201 14.43 17.86 9.74
CA HIS A 201 14.83 19.19 9.32
C HIS A 201 14.28 20.26 10.25
N SER A 202 14.91 20.47 11.41
CA SER A 202 14.64 21.64 12.27
C SER A 202 15.66 22.74 11.99
N GLU A 203 15.17 23.93 11.60
CA GLU A 203 16.02 25.11 11.32
C GLU A 203 16.53 25.79 12.60
N ASP A 204 15.77 25.70 13.69
CA ASP A 204 16.03 26.36 14.96
C ASP A 204 16.77 25.47 15.97
N GLY A 205 17.01 24.21 15.60
CA GLY A 205 17.65 23.22 16.45
C GLY A 205 16.78 22.76 17.62
N GLN A 206 15.45 22.88 17.53
CA GLN A 206 14.50 22.38 18.53
C GLN A 206 13.71 21.20 17.99
N ILE A 207 13.02 20.50 18.90
CA ILE A 207 12.04 19.49 18.52
C ILE A 207 10.66 20.14 18.60
N HIS A 208 9.96 20.20 17.46
CA HIS A 208 8.57 20.65 17.41
C HIS A 208 7.67 19.43 17.32
N VAL A 209 6.76 19.28 18.28
CA VAL A 209 5.77 18.21 18.30
C VAL A 209 4.39 18.83 18.11
N THR A 210 3.77 18.55 16.97
CA THR A 210 2.39 18.93 16.69
C THR A 210 1.50 17.69 16.78
N VAL A 211 0.42 17.80 17.56
CA VAL A 211 -0.56 16.75 17.78
C VAL A 211 -1.89 17.20 17.19
N ASN A 212 -2.39 16.49 16.19
CA ASN A 212 -3.74 16.67 15.65
C ASN A 212 -4.66 15.60 16.25
N LYS A 213 -5.57 16.04 17.11
CA LYS A 213 -6.50 15.16 17.83
C LYS A 213 -7.83 15.14 17.09
N GLN A 214 -8.29 13.94 16.75
CA GLN A 214 -9.64 13.72 16.24
C GLN A 214 -10.45 13.00 17.31
N ILE A 215 -11.53 13.64 17.76
CA ILE A 215 -12.34 13.15 18.87
C ILE A 215 -13.78 13.05 18.40
N TYR A 216 -14.33 11.85 18.48
CA TYR A 216 -15.73 11.60 18.22
C TYR A 216 -16.53 11.72 19.52
N SER A 217 -17.48 12.65 19.54
CA SER A 217 -18.31 12.93 20.71
C SER A 217 -19.73 13.34 20.31
N ASN A 218 -20.67 13.18 21.24
CA ASN A 218 -22.06 13.66 21.09
C ASN A 218 -22.27 15.07 21.67
N SER A 219 -21.24 15.67 22.27
CA SER A 219 -21.28 17.03 22.83
C SER A 219 -19.90 17.67 22.90
N ASP A 220 -19.85 19.00 22.74
CA ASP A 220 -18.61 19.79 22.82
C ASP A 220 -17.90 19.64 24.17
N SER A 221 -18.66 19.64 25.28
CA SER A 221 -18.08 19.52 26.63
C SER A 221 -17.37 18.18 26.84
N ALA A 222 -17.96 17.08 26.36
CA ALA A 222 -17.34 15.77 26.44
C ALA A 222 -16.13 15.64 25.49
N ALA A 223 -16.18 16.32 24.32
CA ALA A 223 -15.04 16.39 23.41
C ALA A 223 -13.86 17.14 24.05
N ASP A 224 -14.12 18.25 24.75
CA ASP A 224 -13.08 19.04 25.42
C ASP A 224 -12.47 18.28 26.62
N GLU A 225 -13.28 17.54 27.39
CA GLU A 225 -12.77 16.65 28.45
C GLU A 225 -11.86 15.55 27.89
N LYS A 226 -12.28 14.87 26.81
CA LYS A 226 -11.45 13.89 26.11
C LYS A 226 -10.19 14.52 25.52
N ALA A 227 -10.27 15.75 24.98
CA ALA A 227 -9.12 16.46 24.42
C ALA A 227 -8.06 16.80 25.47
N GLN A 228 -8.48 17.15 26.68
CA GLN A 228 -7.57 17.39 27.81
C GLN A 228 -6.88 16.09 28.25
N GLN A 229 -7.61 14.98 28.29
CA GLN A 229 -7.06 13.67 28.62
C GLN A 229 -6.12 13.14 27.54
N LEU A 230 -6.38 13.43 26.26
CA LEU A 230 -5.56 13.06 25.10
C LEU A 230 -4.35 13.98 24.92
N SER A 231 -3.72 14.46 25.99
CA SER A 231 -2.53 15.32 25.90
C SER A 231 -1.25 14.49 25.91
N PRO A 232 -0.24 14.82 25.09
CA PRO A 232 1.03 14.10 25.07
C PRO A 232 1.72 14.19 26.43
N ARG A 233 2.24 13.06 26.92
CA ARG A 233 3.17 13.03 28.05
C ARG A 233 4.59 13.12 27.51
N ILE A 234 5.30 14.18 27.89
CA ILE A 234 6.68 14.41 27.48
C ILE A 234 7.56 14.29 28.71
N ASP A 235 8.38 13.24 28.73
CA ASP A 235 9.30 12.96 29.83
C ASP A 235 10.73 12.99 29.32
N ARG A 236 11.61 13.72 30.03
CA ARG A 236 13.04 13.75 29.73
C ARG A 236 13.81 12.95 30.76
N SER A 237 14.43 11.86 30.31
CA SER A 237 15.30 11.03 31.15
C SER A 237 16.72 11.06 30.59
N GLY A 238 17.57 11.92 31.18
CA GLY A 238 18.94 12.13 30.72
C GLY A 238 18.98 12.67 29.29
N ASN A 239 19.45 11.84 28.36
CA ASN A 239 19.55 12.17 26.93
C ASN A 239 18.45 11.54 26.07
N VAL A 240 17.38 11.01 26.69
CA VAL A 240 16.22 10.46 25.98
C VAL A 240 15.03 11.40 26.22
N LEU A 241 14.40 11.84 25.13
CA LEU A 241 13.12 12.54 25.16
C LEU A 241 12.03 11.54 24.77
N SER A 242 11.11 11.23 25.68
CA SER A 242 9.99 10.33 25.42
C SER A 242 8.72 11.13 25.22
N VAL A 243 8.06 10.94 24.07
CA VAL A 243 6.74 11.49 23.74
C VAL A 243 5.77 10.32 23.71
N THR A 244 4.80 10.30 24.62
CA THR A 244 3.84 9.20 24.74
C THR A 244 2.41 9.73 24.70
N MET A 245 1.63 9.26 23.73
CA MET A 245 0.21 9.54 23.65
C MET A 245 -0.59 8.54 24.51
N PRO A 246 -1.57 9.02 25.31
CA PRO A 246 -2.49 8.13 26.00
C PRO A 246 -3.47 7.50 25.01
N SER A 247 -3.95 6.30 25.32
CA SER A 247 -4.96 5.59 24.53
C SER A 247 -6.34 5.81 25.14
N LEU A 248 -7.30 6.32 24.34
CA LEU A 248 -8.69 6.53 24.74
C LEU A 248 -9.62 6.07 23.60
N ASP A 249 -10.72 5.41 23.96
CA ASP A 249 -11.67 4.89 22.97
C ASP A 249 -12.36 6.02 22.18
N GLY A 250 -12.51 5.80 20.87
CA GLY A 250 -13.13 6.77 19.94
C GLY A 250 -12.29 8.02 19.69
N THR A 251 -10.97 7.95 19.91
CA THR A 251 -10.04 9.05 19.65
C THR A 251 -8.86 8.61 18.78
N THR A 252 -8.37 9.50 17.93
CA THR A 252 -7.11 9.33 17.21
C THR A 252 -6.25 10.56 17.41
N ALA A 253 -4.93 10.37 17.41
CA ALA A 253 -4.00 11.49 17.50
C ALA A 253 -2.84 11.32 16.51
N ASP A 254 -2.83 12.18 15.51
CA ASP A 254 -1.78 12.21 14.50
C ASP A 254 -0.63 13.09 15.02
N LEU A 255 0.58 12.55 15.02
CA LEU A 255 1.79 13.22 15.48
C LEU A 255 2.63 13.67 14.29
N SER A 256 2.95 14.96 14.25
CA SER A 256 3.95 15.52 13.34
C SER A 256 5.11 16.06 14.16
N ILE A 257 6.29 15.49 13.96
CA ILE A 257 7.49 15.82 14.74
C ILE A 257 8.58 16.31 13.80
N GLN A 258 9.00 17.56 13.99
CA GLN A 258 10.17 18.11 13.33
C GLN A 258 11.33 18.10 14.32
N MET A 259 12.46 17.49 13.93
CA MET A 259 13.63 17.39 14.79
C MET A 259 14.93 17.56 14.00
N PRO A 260 16.06 17.87 14.66
CA PRO A 260 17.35 17.88 13.97
C PRO A 260 17.73 16.49 13.43
N ASP A 261 18.22 16.42 12.19
CA ASP A 261 18.62 15.18 11.49
C ASP A 261 19.64 14.31 12.24
N SER A 262 20.44 14.92 13.13
CA SER A 262 21.48 14.28 13.92
C SER A 262 20.97 13.52 15.16
N GLY A 263 19.68 13.67 15.52
CA GLY A 263 19.07 12.96 16.64
C GLY A 263 18.56 11.58 16.25
N GLN A 264 18.77 10.57 17.10
CA GLN A 264 18.20 9.23 16.87
C GLN A 264 16.69 9.25 17.12
N ALA A 265 15.92 8.49 16.34
CA ALA A 265 14.49 8.36 16.51
C ALA A 265 14.08 6.89 16.70
N THR A 266 13.28 6.62 17.72
CA THR A 266 12.63 5.33 17.95
C THR A 266 11.12 5.57 17.99
N VAL A 267 10.37 4.89 17.12
CA VAL A 267 8.91 5.02 17.02
C VAL A 267 8.27 3.68 17.31
N THR A 268 7.28 3.68 18.20
CA THR A 268 6.38 2.55 18.45
C THR A 268 4.97 3.01 18.12
N ALA A 269 4.44 2.52 17.01
CA ALA A 269 3.08 2.80 16.55
C ALA A 269 2.25 1.51 16.60
N ASN A 270 1.05 1.56 17.18
CA ASN A 270 0.17 0.39 17.24
C ASN A 270 -0.85 0.40 16.09
N HIS A 271 -1.58 1.49 15.89
CA HIS A 271 -2.49 1.66 14.76
C HIS A 271 -2.29 3.03 14.10
N GLY A 272 -1.70 3.06 12.91
CA GLY A 272 -1.49 4.27 12.12
C GLY A 272 -0.23 4.16 11.27
N ASP A 273 -0.17 4.98 10.22
CA ASP A 273 0.95 4.96 9.29
C ASP A 273 2.15 5.71 9.89
N VAL A 274 3.36 5.25 9.57
CA VAL A 274 4.61 5.88 10.04
C VAL A 274 5.40 6.38 8.84
N HIS A 275 5.60 7.69 8.76
CA HIS A 275 6.43 8.32 7.75
C HIS A 275 7.66 8.97 8.40
N VAL A 276 8.87 8.59 7.97
CA VAL A 276 10.12 9.21 8.45
C VAL A 276 10.93 9.73 7.28
N SER A 277 11.32 10.99 7.33
CA SER A 277 12.12 11.62 6.28
C SER A 277 13.30 12.46 6.75
N GLY A 278 14.36 12.53 5.94
CA GLY A 278 15.47 13.49 6.09
C GLY A 278 16.37 13.26 7.30
N MET A 279 16.47 12.02 7.79
CA MET A 279 17.23 11.69 9.01
C MET A 279 18.68 11.28 8.68
N LYS A 280 19.67 11.81 9.41
CA LYS A 280 21.09 11.39 9.29
C LYS A 280 21.52 10.40 10.37
N ALA A 281 20.83 10.40 11.49
CA ALA A 281 21.05 9.47 12.59
C ALA A 281 20.21 8.19 12.44
N PRO A 282 20.53 7.13 13.22
CA PRO A 282 19.75 5.89 13.25
C PRO A 282 18.27 6.10 13.52
N VAL A 283 17.42 5.33 12.82
CA VAL A 283 15.97 5.30 13.01
C VAL A 283 15.49 3.89 13.26
N ASN A 284 14.71 3.70 14.33
CA ASN A 284 14.06 2.43 14.65
C ASN A 284 12.54 2.62 14.65
N VAL A 285 11.81 1.80 13.89
CA VAL A 285 10.34 1.82 13.87
C VAL A 285 9.81 0.44 14.19
N SER A 286 8.87 0.37 15.13
CA SER A 286 8.05 -0.81 15.41
C SER A 286 6.60 -0.45 15.18
N ALA A 287 6.00 -1.04 14.14
CA ALA A 287 4.62 -0.82 13.76
C ALA A 287 3.84 -2.14 13.90
N THR A 288 2.73 -2.10 14.65
CA THR A 288 1.82 -3.26 14.72
C THR A 288 0.88 -3.28 13.52
N TYR A 289 0.15 -2.18 13.28
CA TYR A 289 -0.73 -1.96 12.13
C TYR A 289 -0.45 -0.60 11.50
N GLY A 290 -0.47 -0.55 10.17
CA GLY A 290 -0.26 0.67 9.38
C GLY A 290 0.98 0.57 8.49
N ASP A 291 1.00 1.36 7.43
CA ASP A 291 2.09 1.36 6.45
C ASP A 291 3.30 2.11 7.02
N VAL A 292 4.51 1.69 6.62
CA VAL A 292 5.75 2.33 7.05
C VAL A 292 6.53 2.82 5.84
N GLU A 293 6.83 4.11 5.83
CA GLU A 293 7.57 4.79 4.77
C GLU A 293 8.83 5.47 5.31
N PHE A 294 9.96 5.19 4.67
CA PHE A 294 11.23 5.88 4.89
C PHE A 294 11.67 6.61 3.63
N ASN A 295 12.08 7.87 3.78
CA ASN A 295 12.58 8.67 2.66
C ASN A 295 13.83 9.47 3.05
N GLU A 296 14.88 9.42 2.24
CA GLU A 296 16.12 10.18 2.44
C GLU A 296 16.74 9.99 3.84
N VAL A 297 17.05 8.74 4.20
CA VAL A 297 17.68 8.42 5.49
C VAL A 297 19.14 8.02 5.31
N SER A 298 20.06 8.81 5.84
CA SER A 298 21.49 8.52 5.76
C SER A 298 21.98 7.57 6.85
N GLY A 299 21.29 7.52 7.99
CA GLY A 299 21.60 6.61 9.09
C GLY A 299 21.07 5.19 8.86
N PRO A 300 21.45 4.20 9.70
CA PRO A 300 20.87 2.87 9.63
C PRO A 300 19.40 2.88 10.05
N VAL A 301 18.58 2.10 9.34
CA VAL A 301 17.14 1.96 9.55
C VAL A 301 16.83 0.54 10.02
N MET A 302 16.13 0.42 11.14
CA MET A 302 15.57 -0.85 11.59
C MET A 302 14.05 -0.73 11.69
N ALA A 303 13.34 -1.54 10.92
CA ALA A 303 11.89 -1.61 10.94
C ALA A 303 11.41 -2.99 11.40
N ARG A 304 10.41 -2.99 12.28
CA ARG A 304 9.70 -4.20 12.72
C ARG A 304 8.21 -4.02 12.40
N MET A 305 7.68 -4.92 11.59
CA MET A 305 6.28 -4.97 11.18
C MET A 305 5.61 -6.21 11.76
N GLU A 306 4.51 -6.08 12.49
CA GLU A 306 3.86 -7.25 13.11
C GLU A 306 2.64 -7.75 12.34
N HIS A 307 1.94 -6.90 11.58
CA HIS A 307 0.77 -7.28 10.81
C HIS A 307 1.05 -7.47 9.33
N SER A 308 0.45 -8.51 8.74
CA SER A 308 0.65 -8.91 7.34
C SER A 308 -0.09 -8.07 6.32
N GLY A 309 -1.03 -7.21 6.73
CA GLY A 309 -1.85 -6.35 5.85
C GLY A 309 -1.30 -4.94 5.66
N SER A 310 -0.04 -4.72 6.00
CA SER A 310 0.61 -3.41 5.95
C SER A 310 1.75 -3.42 4.94
N SER A 311 1.96 -2.29 4.26
CA SER A 311 2.99 -2.13 3.24
C SER A 311 4.23 -1.43 3.80
N PHE A 312 5.39 -1.76 3.27
CA PHE A 312 6.66 -1.15 3.63
C PHE A 312 7.29 -0.50 2.40
N THR A 313 7.61 0.79 2.51
CA THR A 313 8.28 1.56 1.47
C THR A 313 9.56 2.18 2.02
N ALA A 314 10.67 2.02 1.31
CA ALA A 314 11.92 2.70 1.63
C ALA A 314 12.55 3.25 0.34
N HIS A 315 12.86 4.55 0.35
CA HIS A 315 13.47 5.24 -0.76
C HIS A 315 14.70 6.02 -0.29
N ASN A 316 15.79 5.90 -1.06
CA ASN A 316 17.03 6.66 -0.87
C ASN A 316 17.62 6.51 0.54
N ILE A 317 18.03 5.29 0.88
CA ILE A 317 18.64 4.96 2.17
C ILE A 317 20.15 4.79 1.99
N THR A 318 20.94 5.68 2.60
CA THR A 318 22.41 5.57 2.51
C THR A 318 22.97 4.55 3.50
N GLY A 319 22.33 4.41 4.66
CA GLY A 319 22.74 3.47 5.71
C GLY A 319 22.24 2.04 5.47
N ASP A 320 22.47 1.17 6.45
CA ASP A 320 21.96 -0.20 6.43
C ASP A 320 20.44 -0.22 6.66
N LEU A 321 19.73 -1.10 5.96
CA LEU A 321 18.29 -1.31 6.09
C LEU A 321 18.02 -2.71 6.64
N SER A 322 17.34 -2.81 7.78
CA SER A 322 16.89 -4.08 8.36
C SER A 322 15.38 -4.07 8.57
N LEU A 323 14.64 -4.86 7.80
CA LEU A 323 13.21 -5.10 7.98
C LEU A 323 12.97 -6.48 8.56
N LYS A 324 12.18 -6.56 9.64
CA LYS A 324 11.77 -7.82 10.26
C LYS A 324 10.26 -7.92 10.43
N GLY A 325 9.71 -9.08 10.10
CA GLY A 325 8.31 -9.43 10.40
C GLY A 325 7.44 -9.66 9.16
N HIS A 326 6.26 -9.06 9.10
CA HIS A 326 5.29 -9.37 8.05
C HIS A 326 4.82 -8.11 7.33
N ALA A 327 4.64 -8.20 6.01
CA ALA A 327 4.07 -7.12 5.22
C ALA A 327 3.27 -7.69 4.04
N GLU A 328 2.35 -6.90 3.51
CA GLU A 328 1.66 -7.21 2.26
C GLU A 328 2.62 -6.88 1.11
N ASN A 329 2.89 -5.60 0.86
CA ASN A 329 3.77 -5.18 -0.22
C ASN A 329 5.09 -4.60 0.32
N LEU A 330 6.17 -4.85 -0.43
CA LEU A 330 7.48 -4.25 -0.19
C LEU A 330 7.92 -3.45 -1.40
N MET A 331 8.30 -2.19 -1.20
CA MET A 331 8.94 -1.36 -2.22
C MET A 331 10.21 -0.74 -1.65
N ILE A 332 11.36 -1.21 -2.09
CA ILE A 332 12.66 -0.73 -1.60
C ILE A 332 13.49 -0.28 -2.80
N THR A 333 13.87 0.99 -2.80
CA THR A 333 14.55 1.62 -3.92
C THR A 333 15.73 2.44 -3.43
N ASP A 334 16.85 2.36 -4.15
CA ASP A 334 18.06 3.16 -3.90
C ASP A 334 18.61 2.99 -2.46
N VAL A 335 19.16 1.81 -2.17
CA VAL A 335 19.82 1.54 -0.88
C VAL A 335 21.32 1.33 -1.08
N SER A 336 22.14 2.16 -0.42
CA SER A 336 23.60 2.08 -0.52
C SER A 336 24.22 1.11 0.50
N GLY A 337 23.62 0.98 1.69
CA GLY A 337 24.09 0.09 2.75
C GLY A 337 23.64 -1.36 2.58
N GLN A 338 23.91 -2.19 3.59
CA GLN A 338 23.45 -3.57 3.62
C GLN A 338 21.92 -3.64 3.80
N THR A 339 21.25 -4.50 3.03
CA THR A 339 19.80 -4.72 3.14
C THR A 339 19.50 -6.11 3.69
N THR A 340 18.84 -6.19 4.84
CA THR A 340 18.42 -7.45 5.46
C THR A 340 16.90 -7.47 5.61
N LEU A 341 16.24 -8.41 4.93
CA LEU A 341 14.79 -8.58 4.91
C LEU A 341 14.48 -9.97 5.47
N GLU A 342 13.93 -10.04 6.68
CA GLU A 342 13.61 -11.32 7.34
C GLU A 342 12.15 -11.39 7.78
N GLY A 343 11.41 -12.34 7.23
CA GLY A 343 10.03 -12.59 7.60
C GLY A 343 9.18 -13.05 6.43
N ASP A 344 7.86 -12.85 6.46
CA ASP A 344 6.99 -13.30 5.38
C ASP A 344 6.24 -12.13 4.75
N PHE A 345 6.39 -12.01 3.44
CA PHE A 345 5.81 -10.95 2.62
C PHE A 345 4.82 -11.60 1.65
N TYR A 346 3.54 -11.19 1.73
CA TYR A 346 2.43 -11.93 1.12
C TYR A 346 1.97 -11.38 -0.23
N GLY A 347 2.16 -10.09 -0.47
CA GLY A 347 1.91 -9.39 -1.71
C GLY A 347 3.15 -9.32 -2.59
N ASP A 348 3.29 -8.21 -3.30
CA ASP A 348 4.38 -8.02 -4.27
C ASP A 348 5.61 -7.40 -3.60
N THR A 349 6.80 -7.88 -3.99
CA THR A 349 8.09 -7.35 -3.53
C THR A 349 8.83 -6.76 -4.71
N HIS A 350 9.07 -5.45 -4.67
CA HIS A 350 9.84 -4.69 -5.63
C HIS A 350 11.11 -4.16 -4.96
N LEU A 351 12.27 -4.56 -5.49
CA LEU A 351 13.59 -4.10 -5.04
C LEU A 351 14.32 -3.48 -6.23
N GLU A 352 14.88 -2.28 -6.09
CA GLU A 352 15.61 -1.60 -7.17
C GLU A 352 16.85 -0.90 -6.61
N HIS A 353 17.97 -0.95 -7.34
CA HIS A 353 19.22 -0.26 -7.00
C HIS A 353 19.67 -0.48 -5.54
N LEU A 354 20.02 -1.72 -5.19
CA LEU A 354 20.58 -2.07 -3.89
C LEU A 354 22.09 -2.31 -4.04
N HIS A 355 22.91 -1.31 -3.76
CA HIS A 355 24.36 -1.36 -4.01
C HIS A 355 25.14 -2.17 -2.96
N GLY A 356 24.57 -2.36 -1.77
CA GLY A 356 25.15 -3.18 -0.72
C GLY A 356 24.68 -4.64 -0.75
N PRO A 357 25.27 -5.52 0.09
CA PRO A 357 24.84 -6.91 0.19
C PRO A 357 23.38 -7.02 0.62
N VAL A 358 22.64 -7.91 -0.02
CA VAL A 358 21.22 -8.15 0.27
C VAL A 358 21.04 -9.56 0.79
N SER A 359 20.35 -9.68 1.93
CA SER A 359 19.91 -10.94 2.51
C SER A 359 18.39 -10.93 2.65
N PHE A 360 17.72 -11.66 1.77
CA PHE A 360 16.28 -11.83 1.75
C PHE A 360 15.92 -13.23 2.25
N LYS A 361 15.12 -13.34 3.31
CA LYS A 361 14.78 -14.61 3.93
C LYS A 361 13.31 -14.65 4.32
N THR A 362 12.58 -15.56 3.70
CA THR A 362 11.19 -15.89 4.00
C THR A 362 11.02 -17.37 4.28
N SER A 363 9.80 -17.78 4.64
CA SER A 363 9.49 -19.20 4.83
C SER A 363 9.60 -20.04 3.54
N ARG A 364 9.59 -19.40 2.35
CA ARG A 364 9.54 -20.06 1.03
C ARG A 364 10.73 -19.75 0.11
N THR A 365 11.42 -18.64 0.38
CA THR A 365 12.52 -18.14 -0.45
C THR A 365 13.64 -17.65 0.45
N GLN A 366 14.86 -18.06 0.14
CA GLN A 366 16.07 -17.48 0.70
C GLN A 366 16.94 -17.01 -0.46
N TRP A 367 17.39 -15.77 -0.42
CA TRP A 367 18.23 -15.18 -1.44
C TRP A 367 19.29 -14.30 -0.81
N THR A 368 20.55 -14.56 -1.13
CA THR A 368 21.67 -13.68 -0.80
C THR A 368 22.35 -13.23 -2.07
N LEU A 369 22.61 -11.94 -2.23
CA LEU A 369 23.30 -11.35 -3.38
C LEU A 369 24.23 -10.22 -2.92
N ALA A 370 25.28 -9.94 -3.69
CA ALA A 370 26.27 -8.93 -3.32
C ALA A 370 25.79 -7.50 -3.62
N GLY A 371 24.96 -7.35 -4.64
CA GLY A 371 24.30 -6.10 -5.01
C GLY A 371 23.30 -6.32 -6.15
N LEU A 372 22.44 -5.34 -6.37
CA LEU A 372 21.39 -5.31 -7.37
C LEU A 372 21.43 -3.96 -8.08
N GLU A 373 21.99 -3.94 -9.29
CA GLU A 373 22.08 -2.70 -10.10
C GLU A 373 20.84 -2.47 -10.98
N GLY A 374 19.99 -3.48 -11.11
CA GLY A 374 18.69 -3.37 -11.77
C GLY A 374 17.56 -3.48 -10.76
N ALA A 375 16.55 -4.28 -11.12
CA ALA A 375 15.37 -4.50 -10.31
C ALA A 375 15.06 -5.99 -10.11
N VAL A 376 14.42 -6.30 -9.00
CA VAL A 376 13.80 -7.59 -8.68
C VAL A 376 12.32 -7.34 -8.45
N ASP A 377 11.49 -8.04 -9.20
CA ASP A 377 10.05 -8.11 -8.98
C ASP A 377 9.68 -9.55 -8.60
N MET A 378 9.14 -9.72 -7.40
CA MET A 378 8.66 -11.01 -6.94
C MET A 378 7.16 -10.89 -6.64
N SER A 379 6.35 -11.62 -7.40
CA SER A 379 4.90 -11.58 -7.22
C SER A 379 4.43 -12.50 -6.10
N SER A 380 3.24 -12.21 -5.56
CA SER A 380 2.56 -13.06 -4.59
C SER A 380 2.22 -14.47 -5.10
N GLU A 381 2.12 -14.65 -6.43
CA GLU A 381 1.80 -15.91 -7.07
C GLU A 381 3.04 -16.83 -7.12
N SER A 382 3.76 -16.83 -8.25
CA SER A 382 4.91 -17.71 -8.46
C SER A 382 6.05 -17.06 -9.24
N GLU A 383 5.87 -15.88 -9.79
CA GLU A 383 6.88 -15.26 -10.66
C GLU A 383 7.96 -14.55 -9.82
N LEU A 384 9.21 -14.70 -10.23
CA LEU A 384 10.34 -13.93 -9.73
C LEU A 384 11.17 -13.53 -10.94
N THR A 385 11.15 -12.24 -11.26
CA THR A 385 12.02 -11.65 -12.28
C THR A 385 13.13 -10.86 -11.59
N ALA A 386 14.33 -10.97 -12.14
CA ALA A 386 15.50 -10.29 -11.63
C ALA A 386 16.33 -9.76 -12.79
N SER A 387 16.81 -8.53 -12.67
CA SER A 387 17.62 -7.88 -13.70
C SER A 387 18.89 -7.28 -13.12
N SER A 388 20.01 -7.44 -13.85
CA SER A 388 21.32 -6.87 -13.49
C SER A 388 21.76 -7.20 -12.05
N VAL A 389 21.75 -8.49 -11.72
CA VAL A 389 22.15 -9.02 -10.40
C VAL A 389 23.68 -9.09 -10.30
N VAL A 390 24.23 -8.61 -9.19
CA VAL A 390 25.68 -8.65 -8.91
C VAL A 390 26.00 -9.78 -7.93
N GLY A 391 26.89 -10.67 -8.35
CA GLY A 391 27.29 -11.87 -7.63
C GLY A 391 28.38 -11.64 -6.57
N PRO A 392 28.58 -12.61 -5.65
CA PRO A 392 27.93 -13.92 -5.62
C PRO A 392 26.44 -13.85 -5.24
N SER A 393 25.61 -14.58 -6.00
CA SER A 393 24.16 -14.68 -5.79
C SER A 393 23.76 -16.13 -5.53
N VAL A 394 23.06 -16.39 -4.43
CA VAL A 394 22.57 -17.70 -4.03
C VAL A 394 21.08 -17.61 -3.75
N LEU A 395 20.28 -18.17 -4.65
CA LEU A 395 18.82 -18.19 -4.59
C LEU A 395 18.33 -19.62 -4.32
N SER A 396 17.58 -19.80 -3.25
CA SER A 396 16.88 -21.04 -2.93
C SER A 396 15.38 -20.77 -2.80
N THR A 397 14.58 -21.47 -3.59
CA THR A 397 13.12 -21.37 -3.59
C THR A 397 12.51 -22.77 -3.61
N ARG A 398 11.21 -22.87 -3.29
CA ARG A 398 10.46 -24.12 -3.40
C ARG A 398 9.66 -24.24 -4.70
N SER A 399 8.97 -23.18 -5.09
CA SER A 399 7.97 -23.25 -6.17
C SER A 399 7.80 -21.91 -6.87
N ARG A 400 8.84 -21.43 -7.58
CA ARG A 400 8.75 -20.18 -8.34
C ARG A 400 9.23 -20.38 -9.78
N ASN A 401 8.61 -19.65 -10.70
CA ASN A 401 9.15 -19.43 -12.03
C ASN A 401 10.17 -18.30 -11.90
N ILE A 402 11.40 -18.57 -12.26
CA ILE A 402 12.53 -17.68 -12.03
C ILE A 402 13.05 -17.23 -13.39
N ALA A 403 13.00 -15.93 -13.66
CA ALA A 403 13.62 -15.33 -14.82
C ALA A 403 14.71 -14.35 -14.36
N VAL A 404 15.98 -14.65 -14.66
CA VAL A 404 17.11 -13.77 -14.32
C VAL A 404 17.78 -13.29 -15.60
N ASP A 405 17.75 -11.99 -15.84
CA ASP A 405 18.41 -11.35 -16.97
C ASP A 405 19.58 -10.47 -16.50
N GLY A 406 20.79 -10.72 -16.99
CA GLY A 406 21.93 -9.89 -16.62
C GLY A 406 22.50 -10.30 -15.27
N ILE A 407 23.49 -11.18 -15.28
CA ILE A 407 24.25 -11.55 -14.08
C ILE A 407 25.71 -11.17 -14.26
N ALA A 408 26.23 -10.42 -13.29
CA ALA A 408 27.65 -10.10 -13.19
C ALA A 408 28.27 -10.90 -12.02
N GLY A 409 28.95 -12.01 -12.33
CA GLY A 409 29.60 -12.87 -11.33
C GLY A 409 28.91 -14.22 -11.12
N ASP A 410 29.12 -14.81 -9.94
CA ASP A 410 28.68 -16.18 -9.64
C ASP A 410 27.18 -16.25 -9.28
N LEU A 411 26.50 -17.29 -9.77
CA LEU A 411 25.09 -17.59 -9.50
C LEU A 411 24.88 -19.04 -9.08
N SER A 412 24.15 -19.25 -8.00
CA SER A 412 23.66 -20.56 -7.57
C SER A 412 22.14 -20.51 -7.38
N VAL A 413 21.37 -21.22 -8.20
CA VAL A 413 19.92 -21.33 -8.07
C VAL A 413 19.55 -22.76 -7.66
N THR A 414 18.71 -22.90 -6.65
CA THR A 414 18.10 -24.17 -6.25
C THR A 414 16.60 -23.99 -6.15
N ASN A 415 15.86 -24.65 -7.02
CA ASN A 415 14.41 -24.62 -7.07
C ASN A 415 13.85 -26.05 -7.06
N SER A 416 12.60 -26.23 -6.66
CA SER A 416 11.92 -27.53 -6.77
C SER A 416 10.82 -27.55 -7.82
N ASN A 417 10.10 -26.45 -8.02
CA ASN A 417 9.00 -26.37 -8.97
C ASN A 417 9.01 -25.02 -9.68
N GLY A 418 8.56 -25.00 -10.93
CA GLY A 418 8.59 -23.80 -11.78
C GLY A 418 9.84 -23.77 -12.66
N THR A 419 9.79 -22.94 -13.70
CA THR A 419 10.87 -22.82 -14.68
C THR A 419 12.03 -22.00 -14.12
N VAL A 420 13.22 -22.22 -14.68
CA VAL A 420 14.39 -21.38 -14.40
C VAL A 420 14.98 -20.93 -15.72
N ASP A 421 14.76 -19.66 -16.04
CA ASP A 421 15.21 -18.99 -17.25
C ASP A 421 16.35 -18.03 -16.87
N VAL A 422 17.55 -18.26 -17.40
CA VAL A 422 18.72 -17.41 -17.13
C VAL A 422 19.31 -16.88 -18.43
N SER A 423 19.31 -15.56 -18.59
CA SER A 423 19.86 -14.85 -19.75
C SER A 423 20.93 -13.84 -19.38
N ASN A 424 21.77 -13.48 -20.37
CA ASN A 424 22.68 -12.35 -20.28
C ASN A 424 23.71 -12.39 -19.13
N ALA A 425 24.30 -13.55 -18.85
CA ALA A 425 25.40 -13.65 -17.88
C ALA A 425 26.71 -13.09 -18.47
N SER A 426 27.07 -11.85 -18.14
CA SER A 426 28.31 -11.20 -18.60
C SER A 426 28.84 -10.18 -17.57
N PRO A 427 30.10 -10.30 -17.11
CA PRO A 427 31.03 -11.40 -17.38
C PRO A 427 30.56 -12.72 -16.75
N LEU A 428 30.76 -13.82 -17.48
CA LEU A 428 30.39 -15.17 -17.02
C LEU A 428 31.18 -15.54 -15.75
N GLY A 429 30.48 -15.67 -14.63
CA GLY A 429 31.00 -16.34 -13.44
C GLY A 429 30.64 -17.83 -13.42
N ASN A 430 30.84 -18.46 -12.27
CA ASN A 430 30.37 -19.83 -12.06
C ASN A 430 28.84 -19.84 -11.92
N ILE A 431 28.17 -20.69 -12.69
CA ILE A 431 26.71 -20.83 -12.68
C ILE A 431 26.37 -22.25 -12.24
N THR A 432 25.59 -22.39 -11.18
CA THR A 432 25.04 -23.68 -10.73
C THR A 432 23.54 -23.57 -10.65
N ILE A 433 22.81 -24.34 -11.44
CA ILE A 433 21.34 -24.39 -11.39
C ILE A 433 20.93 -25.82 -11.07
N GLN A 434 20.11 -25.97 -10.05
CA GLN A 434 19.50 -27.24 -9.67
C GLN A 434 17.99 -27.04 -9.60
N ASN A 435 17.26 -27.71 -10.48
CA ASN A 435 15.80 -27.74 -10.46
C ASN A 435 15.33 -29.19 -10.36
N LYS A 436 14.07 -29.41 -9.95
CA LYS A 436 13.52 -30.76 -9.82
C LYS A 436 12.44 -31.07 -10.85
N ASN A 437 11.41 -30.23 -10.92
CA ASN A 437 10.19 -30.54 -11.70
C ASN A 437 9.90 -29.54 -12.83
N GLY A 438 10.79 -28.59 -13.10
CA GLY A 438 10.56 -27.55 -14.10
C GLY A 438 11.73 -27.41 -15.05
N ALA A 439 11.44 -26.92 -16.26
CA ALA A 439 12.45 -26.74 -17.30
C ALA A 439 13.51 -25.73 -16.86
N VAL A 440 14.71 -25.90 -17.41
CA VAL A 440 15.85 -25.00 -17.19
C VAL A 440 16.36 -24.53 -18.54
N ASP A 441 16.20 -23.25 -18.82
CA ASP A 441 16.67 -22.61 -20.04
C ASP A 441 17.79 -21.63 -19.70
N VAL A 442 18.96 -21.83 -20.31
CA VAL A 442 20.12 -20.97 -20.09
C VAL A 442 20.63 -20.44 -21.41
N THR A 443 20.68 -19.11 -21.53
CA THR A 443 21.22 -18.43 -22.70
C THR A 443 22.64 -17.95 -22.44
N LEU A 444 23.60 -18.51 -23.17
CA LEU A 444 25.03 -18.27 -23.00
C LEU A 444 25.62 -17.48 -24.19
N PRO A 445 26.64 -16.64 -23.96
CA PRO A 445 27.28 -15.88 -25.03
C PRO A 445 28.03 -16.80 -26.01
N ALA A 446 27.86 -16.55 -27.31
CA ALA A 446 28.44 -17.36 -28.39
C ALA A 446 29.98 -17.44 -28.37
N HIS A 447 30.66 -16.44 -27.79
CA HIS A 447 32.12 -16.32 -27.76
C HIS A 447 32.70 -16.28 -26.34
N GLY A 448 31.99 -16.86 -25.36
CA GLY A 448 32.46 -16.97 -23.98
C GLY A 448 33.49 -18.09 -23.75
N GLY A 449 34.12 -18.06 -22.57
CA GLY A 449 35.04 -19.09 -22.11
C GLY A 449 34.46 -19.86 -20.92
N PHE A 450 33.90 -21.04 -21.15
CA PHE A 450 33.22 -21.80 -20.10
C PHE A 450 33.27 -23.31 -20.33
N SER A 451 33.21 -24.05 -19.22
CA SER A 451 32.97 -25.48 -19.20
C SER A 451 31.55 -25.74 -18.72
N ILE A 452 30.86 -26.67 -19.37
CA ILE A 452 29.48 -27.02 -19.03
C ILE A 452 29.39 -28.50 -18.66
N GLN A 453 28.64 -28.77 -17.59
CA GLN A 453 28.15 -30.09 -17.20
C GLN A 453 26.64 -29.96 -16.98
N ALA A 454 25.85 -30.58 -17.85
CA ALA A 454 24.42 -30.69 -17.71
C ALA A 454 24.04 -32.15 -17.46
N ASP A 455 23.24 -32.39 -16.43
CA ASP A 455 22.68 -33.68 -16.07
C ASP A 455 21.15 -33.55 -16.01
N ASP A 456 20.42 -34.34 -16.78
CA ASP A 456 18.96 -34.44 -16.74
C ASP A 456 18.51 -35.88 -16.53
N HIS A 457 17.45 -36.07 -15.76
CA HIS A 457 16.77 -37.36 -15.53
C HIS A 457 15.35 -37.24 -16.07
N ASP A 458 14.84 -38.25 -16.76
CA ASP A 458 13.46 -38.28 -17.29
C ASP A 458 13.07 -37.08 -18.20
N GLY A 459 14.02 -36.36 -18.81
CA GLY A 459 13.80 -35.23 -19.72
C GLY A 459 14.84 -35.16 -20.85
N ASP A 460 14.69 -34.21 -21.78
CA ASP A 460 15.58 -34.06 -22.93
C ASP A 460 16.53 -32.84 -22.79
N ILE A 461 17.76 -32.96 -23.32
CA ILE A 461 18.73 -31.85 -23.39
C ILE A 461 18.82 -31.31 -24.82
N ASP A 462 18.43 -30.05 -25.02
CA ASP A 462 18.64 -29.30 -26.28
C ASP A 462 19.82 -28.34 -26.14
N ASN A 463 20.66 -28.25 -27.17
CA ASN A 463 21.90 -27.49 -27.11
C ASN A 463 22.36 -26.91 -28.46
N ASP A 464 22.43 -25.59 -28.52
CA ASP A 464 22.85 -24.81 -29.70
C ASP A 464 24.37 -24.79 -29.96
N PHE A 465 25.18 -25.35 -29.06
CA PHE A 465 26.65 -25.34 -29.17
C PHE A 465 27.24 -26.56 -29.86
N ASP A 466 26.40 -27.44 -30.44
CA ASP A 466 26.82 -28.66 -31.15
C ASP A 466 27.75 -29.57 -30.31
N MET A 467 27.58 -29.54 -28.98
CA MET A 467 28.35 -30.35 -28.04
C MET A 467 27.80 -31.78 -27.99
N PRO A 468 28.65 -32.80 -27.79
CA PRO A 468 28.18 -34.18 -27.71
C PRO A 468 27.34 -34.40 -26.44
N SER A 469 26.09 -34.82 -26.62
CA SER A 469 25.25 -35.40 -25.57
C SER A 469 25.48 -36.91 -25.48
N ARG A 470 25.25 -37.46 -24.29
CA ARG A 470 25.15 -38.90 -24.04
C ARG A 470 23.78 -39.18 -23.44
N ASP A 471 22.96 -39.82 -24.25
CA ASP A 471 21.59 -40.19 -23.92
C ASP A 471 21.55 -41.64 -23.44
N GLY A 472 21.02 -41.86 -22.24
CA GLY A 472 20.63 -43.17 -21.70
C GLY A 472 19.12 -43.39 -21.81
N ASP A 473 18.62 -44.46 -21.21
CA ASP A 473 17.16 -44.72 -21.19
C ASP A 473 16.40 -43.64 -20.37
N ASP A 474 16.92 -43.29 -19.18
CA ASP A 474 16.29 -42.32 -18.26
C ASP A 474 17.22 -41.16 -17.86
N ASN A 475 18.48 -41.15 -18.32
CA ASN A 475 19.49 -40.16 -17.93
C ASN A 475 20.16 -39.56 -19.17
N HIS A 476 20.15 -38.24 -19.27
CA HIS A 476 20.78 -37.48 -20.33
C HIS A 476 21.89 -36.63 -19.73
N THR A 477 23.08 -36.68 -20.35
CA THR A 477 24.24 -35.93 -19.85
C THR A 477 24.91 -35.22 -21.00
N LEU A 478 25.30 -33.96 -20.78
CA LEU A 478 26.04 -33.16 -21.75
C LEU A 478 27.26 -32.57 -21.05
N THR A 479 28.43 -32.77 -21.65
CA THR A 479 29.67 -32.17 -21.17
C THR A 479 30.43 -31.57 -22.32
N GLY A 480 31.00 -30.39 -22.10
CA GLY A 480 31.78 -29.72 -23.12
C GLY A 480 32.49 -28.49 -22.60
N THR A 481 33.33 -27.91 -23.44
CA THR A 481 34.09 -26.70 -23.11
C THR A 481 34.11 -25.81 -24.35
N VAL A 482 33.80 -24.53 -24.14
CA VAL A 482 33.81 -23.47 -25.15
C VAL A 482 34.89 -22.47 -24.74
N GLY A 483 35.76 -22.07 -25.67
CA GLY A 483 36.83 -21.11 -25.40
C GLY A 483 37.90 -21.63 -24.42
N ASP A 484 38.25 -20.82 -23.42
CA ASP A 484 39.30 -21.11 -22.42
C ASP A 484 38.80 -21.89 -21.18
N GLY A 485 37.49 -22.08 -21.05
CA GLY A 485 36.88 -22.83 -19.94
C GLY A 485 36.97 -22.16 -18.57
N HIS A 486 37.19 -20.84 -18.46
CA HIS A 486 37.39 -20.18 -17.16
C HIS A 486 36.17 -20.24 -16.22
N ALA A 487 34.96 -20.12 -16.76
CA ALA A 487 33.73 -20.23 -16.00
C ALA A 487 33.22 -21.69 -15.96
N LYS A 488 32.69 -22.12 -14.81
CA LYS A 488 32.06 -23.44 -14.68
C LYS A 488 30.55 -23.32 -14.60
N ILE A 489 29.87 -24.02 -15.51
CA ILE A 489 28.41 -24.08 -15.60
C ILE A 489 27.97 -25.50 -15.25
N ILE A 490 27.17 -25.64 -14.20
CA ILE A 490 26.60 -26.91 -13.75
C ILE A 490 25.08 -26.77 -13.77
N LEU A 491 24.41 -27.55 -14.61
CA LEU A 491 22.96 -27.55 -14.75
C LEU A 491 22.43 -28.93 -14.37
N ARG A 492 21.43 -28.98 -13.49
CA ARG A 492 20.76 -30.22 -13.11
C ARG A 492 19.26 -30.06 -13.08
N THR A 493 18.57 -30.99 -13.73
CA THR A 493 17.12 -31.15 -13.70
C THR A 493 16.77 -32.63 -13.62
N ASN A 494 15.53 -32.95 -13.26
CA ASN A 494 15.13 -34.31 -12.86
C ASN A 494 13.89 -34.86 -13.57
N HIS A 495 12.99 -34.03 -14.10
CA HIS A 495 11.72 -34.47 -14.67
C HIS A 495 11.21 -33.50 -15.75
N ALA A 496 12.10 -32.68 -16.32
CA ALA A 496 11.75 -31.62 -17.26
C ALA A 496 12.97 -31.20 -18.08
N ASP A 497 12.72 -30.73 -19.30
CA ASP A 497 13.74 -30.46 -20.31
C ASP A 497 14.77 -29.38 -19.91
N LEU A 498 15.96 -29.49 -20.50
CA LEU A 498 17.08 -28.57 -20.30
C LEU A 498 17.49 -27.95 -21.65
N GLY A 499 17.31 -26.64 -21.78
CA GLY A 499 17.70 -25.86 -22.95
C GLY A 499 19.00 -25.08 -22.74
N ILE A 500 19.97 -25.25 -23.63
CA ILE A 500 21.22 -24.48 -23.67
C ILE A 500 21.27 -23.70 -24.98
N HIS A 501 20.94 -22.41 -24.90
CA HIS A 501 20.77 -21.54 -26.05
C HIS A 501 22.00 -20.67 -26.29
N LYS A 502 22.31 -20.42 -27.56
CA LYS A 502 23.41 -19.55 -27.96
C LYS A 502 22.89 -18.15 -28.28
N ALA A 503 23.48 -17.12 -27.67
CA ALA A 503 23.18 -15.73 -28.01
C ALA A 503 24.42 -14.94 -28.43
N ASP A 504 24.27 -14.15 -29.52
CA ASP A 504 25.24 -13.15 -29.93
C ASP A 504 25.10 -11.90 -29.05
N MET A 505 25.61 -12.00 -27.82
CA MET A 505 25.55 -10.90 -26.86
C MET A 505 26.69 -9.92 -27.13
N LYS A 506 26.32 -8.67 -27.42
CA LYS A 506 27.28 -7.58 -27.54
C LYS A 506 27.92 -7.40 -26.16
N PRO A 507 29.26 -7.49 -26.01
CA PRO A 507 29.90 -7.30 -24.73
C PRO A 507 29.48 -5.94 -24.16
N THR A 508 28.83 -5.94 -22.99
CA THR A 508 28.66 -4.71 -22.23
C THR A 508 30.06 -4.23 -21.87
N ALA A 509 30.41 -3.04 -22.35
CA ALA A 509 31.72 -2.47 -22.08
C ALA A 509 31.95 -2.43 -20.56
N PRO A 510 33.14 -2.81 -20.05
CA PRO A 510 33.46 -2.65 -18.64
C PRO A 510 33.12 -1.22 -18.20
N PRO A 511 32.58 -1.01 -16.98
CA PRO A 511 32.33 0.32 -16.46
C PRO A 511 33.62 1.13 -16.59
N ALA A 512 33.53 2.30 -17.23
CA ALA A 512 34.68 3.17 -17.41
C ALA A 512 35.27 3.46 -16.02
N PRO A 513 36.60 3.40 -15.85
CA PRO A 513 37.23 3.77 -14.59
C PRO A 513 36.74 5.17 -14.16
N PRO A 514 36.42 5.38 -12.87
CA PRO A 514 36.01 6.69 -12.40
C PRO A 514 37.05 7.73 -12.85
N ALA A 515 36.57 8.79 -13.51
CA ALA A 515 37.45 9.84 -14.00
C ALA A 515 38.30 10.34 -12.83
N PRO A 516 39.64 10.44 -12.99
CA PRO A 516 40.48 10.96 -11.92
C PRO A 516 39.97 12.35 -11.50
N PRO A 517 39.93 12.64 -10.20
CA PRO A 517 39.42 13.92 -9.71
C PRO A 517 40.17 15.05 -10.41
N ALA A 518 39.40 16.00 -10.94
CA ALA A 518 39.95 17.17 -11.61
C ALA A 518 40.99 17.82 -10.68
N PRO A 519 42.20 18.16 -11.17
CA PRO A 519 43.20 18.81 -10.35
C PRO A 519 42.60 20.10 -9.77
N PRO A 520 42.83 20.37 -8.47
CA PRO A 520 42.28 21.56 -7.83
C PRO A 520 42.69 22.79 -8.63
N ALA A 521 41.69 23.62 -8.95
CA ALA A 521 41.92 24.90 -9.61
C ALA A 521 42.97 25.68 -8.80
N PRO A 522 44.00 26.25 -9.45
CA PRO A 522 45.03 27.00 -8.74
C PRO A 522 44.38 28.13 -7.95
N HIS A 523 44.63 28.14 -6.64
CA HIS A 523 44.23 29.21 -5.74
C HIS A 523 44.72 30.55 -6.28
N VAL A 524 43.82 31.33 -6.87
CA VAL A 524 44.04 32.75 -7.08
C VAL A 524 44.05 33.38 -5.69
N LYS A 525 45.24 33.69 -5.18
CA LYS A 525 45.42 34.48 -3.96
C LYS A 525 44.61 35.78 -4.12
N PRO A 526 43.73 36.13 -3.17
CA PRO A 526 43.13 37.45 -3.14
C PRO A 526 44.24 38.50 -3.01
N ALA A 527 44.18 39.54 -3.87
CA ALA A 527 45.07 40.68 -3.78
C ALA A 527 44.96 41.33 -2.39
N PRO A 528 46.07 41.74 -1.76
CA PRO A 528 46.01 42.38 -0.46
C PRO A 528 45.26 43.72 -0.54
N HIS A 529 44.25 43.86 0.32
CA HIS A 529 43.51 45.11 0.54
C HIS A 529 44.48 46.25 0.87
N ALA A 530 44.38 47.35 0.13
CA ALA A 530 45.07 48.59 0.43
C ALA A 530 44.57 49.16 1.79
N PRO A 531 45.46 49.72 2.62
CA PRO A 531 45.09 50.25 3.93
C PRO A 531 44.22 51.50 3.78
N SER A 532 43.07 51.49 4.47
CA SER A 532 42.15 52.61 4.58
C SER A 532 42.83 53.82 5.22
N ALA A 533 42.83 54.95 4.54
CA ALA A 533 43.36 56.21 5.04
C ALA A 533 42.51 56.72 6.21
N LYS A 534 43.18 57.02 7.33
CA LYS A 534 42.60 57.77 8.45
C LYS A 534 42.27 59.19 7.98
N THR A 535 41.00 59.56 8.00
CA THR A 535 40.59 60.97 7.98
C THR A 535 40.60 61.47 9.42
N VAL A 536 41.50 62.43 9.67
CA VAL A 536 41.64 63.20 10.91
C VAL A 536 40.60 64.32 10.89
N GLU A 537 39.86 64.47 11.99
CA GLU A 537 39.01 65.64 12.27
C GLU A 537 39.83 66.93 12.29
N PHE A 538 39.34 67.97 11.62
CA PHE A 538 39.43 69.37 12.05
C PHE A 538 38.20 70.14 11.58
#